data_AF-A0A355SEH3-F1
#
_entry.id   AF-A0A355SEH3-F1
#
_cell.length_a   1.000
_cell.length_b   1.000
_cell.length_c   1.000
_cell.angle_alpha   90.00
_cell.angle_beta   90.00
_cell.angle_gamma   90.00
#
_symmetry.space_group_name_H-M   'P 1'
#
loop_
_entity.id
_entity.type
_entity.pdbx_description
1 polymer ?
#
loop_
_entity_poly.entity_id
_entity_poly.type
_entity_poly.pdbx_seq_one_letter_code
_entity_poly.pdbx_strand_id
1 'polypeptide(L)'
;LATGNGRCNITNRYMDISKYHGKHPRFVYGAFSAFGQEYTLEFFEKLGIYFREEEGGRMFPASFQASSVLDVLRYEIENLGVETVCDAEAVDIRHEGQFEIELRDGR
;
A
#
# COMPACT_ATOMS: atom_id res chain seq x y z
N LEU A 1 8.79 -11.01 3.57
CA LEU A 1 7.47 -10.74 2.95
C LEU A 1 6.43 -11.63 3.61
N ALA A 2 5.40 -11.07 4.27
CA ALA A 2 4.59 -11.82 5.25
C ALA A 2 3.08 -11.95 4.92
N THR A 3 2.48 -11.00 4.21
CA THR A 3 1.02 -11.00 4.00
C THR A 3 0.56 -12.16 3.10
N GLY A 4 -0.56 -12.80 3.46
CA GLY A 4 -1.14 -13.90 2.67
C GLY A 4 -0.26 -15.14 2.55
N ASN A 5 0.59 -15.41 3.54
CA ASN A 5 1.62 -16.46 3.51
C ASN A 5 2.66 -16.23 2.39
N GLY A 6 3.12 -14.98 2.26
CA GLY A 6 4.08 -14.57 1.22
C GLY A 6 3.46 -14.32 -0.15
N ARG A 7 2.13 -14.37 -0.28
CA ARG A 7 1.42 -14.21 -1.56
C ARG A 7 0.86 -12.82 -1.80
N CYS A 8 0.71 -12.00 -0.75
CA CYS A 8 0.08 -10.68 -0.77
C CYS A 8 -1.40 -10.70 -1.17
N ASN A 9 -2.30 -10.63 -0.17
CA ASN A 9 -3.71 -10.32 -0.41
C ASN A 9 -3.83 -8.79 -0.60
N ILE A 10 -3.85 -8.31 -1.85
CA ILE A 10 -3.72 -6.91 -2.23
C ILE A 10 -4.98 -6.11 -1.88
N THR A 11 -6.15 -6.65 -2.22
CA THR A 11 -7.46 -6.01 -1.99
C THR A 11 -8.56 -7.09 -1.88
N ASN A 12 -9.82 -6.68 -1.74
CA ASN A 12 -10.96 -7.61 -1.69
C ASN A 12 -12.12 -7.11 -2.55
N ARG A 13 -12.74 -8.00 -3.34
CA ARG A 13 -13.93 -7.69 -4.17
C ARG A 13 -15.08 -7.09 -3.36
N TYR A 14 -15.26 -7.53 -2.12
CA TYR A 14 -16.37 -7.15 -1.24
C TYR A 14 -15.94 -6.07 -0.24
N MET A 15 -15.20 -5.06 -0.70
CA MET A 15 -14.89 -3.87 0.12
C MET A 15 -16.17 -3.17 0.54
N ASP A 16 -16.34 -3.00 1.85
CA ASP A 16 -17.46 -2.27 2.43
C ASP A 16 -17.04 -1.64 3.76
N ILE A 17 -17.63 -0.50 4.10
CA ILE A 17 -17.31 0.24 5.32
C ILE A 17 -17.56 -0.58 6.60
N SER A 18 -18.49 -1.54 6.59
CA SER A 18 -18.75 -2.43 7.72
C SER A 18 -17.61 -3.41 8.01
N LYS A 19 -16.67 -3.58 7.08
CA LYS A 19 -15.51 -4.46 7.23
C LYS A 19 -14.31 -3.78 7.91
N TYR A 20 -14.44 -2.51 8.29
CA TYR A 20 -13.38 -1.72 8.91
C TYR A 20 -13.72 -1.38 10.36
N HIS A 21 -12.76 -1.58 11.26
CA HIS A 21 -12.93 -1.28 12.68
C HIS A 21 -12.55 0.17 13.00
N GLY A 22 -13.37 0.85 13.80
CA GLY A 22 -13.10 2.20 14.27
C GLY A 22 -14.31 2.87 14.90
N LYS A 23 -14.09 3.95 15.66
CA LYS A 23 -15.17 4.74 16.29
C LYS A 23 -16.05 5.48 15.26
N HIS A 24 -15.51 5.72 14.06
CA HIS A 24 -16.20 6.43 12.98
C HIS A 24 -16.09 5.65 11.66
N PRO A 25 -16.89 4.59 11.43
CA PRO A 25 -16.77 3.74 10.24
C PRO A 25 -16.91 4.49 8.91
N ARG A 26 -17.67 5.60 8.89
CA ARG A 26 -17.82 6.45 7.69
C ARG A 26 -16.55 7.23 7.32
N PHE A 27 -15.55 7.29 8.20
CA PHE A 27 -14.28 7.97 7.94
C PHE A 27 -13.59 7.47 6.67
N VAL A 28 -13.65 6.15 6.41
CA VAL A 28 -12.99 5.54 5.24
C VAL A 28 -13.66 5.87 3.91
N TYR A 29 -14.88 6.43 3.92
CA TYR A 29 -15.64 6.73 2.70
C TYR A 29 -14.89 7.68 1.76
N GLY A 30 -14.21 8.69 2.33
CA GLY A 30 -13.39 9.62 1.54
C GLY A 30 -12.25 8.91 0.81
N ALA A 31 -11.54 8.01 1.50
CA ALA A 31 -10.48 7.22 0.89
C ALA A 31 -11.00 6.28 -0.21
N PHE A 32 -12.12 5.57 0.02
CA PHE A 32 -12.67 4.65 -0.99
C PHE A 32 -13.27 5.37 -2.20
N SER A 33 -13.81 6.57 -2.00
CA SER A 33 -14.30 7.38 -3.12
C SER A 33 -13.16 7.86 -4.02
N ALA A 34 -11.98 8.12 -3.45
CA ALA A 34 -10.80 8.56 -4.19
C ALA A 34 -9.99 7.38 -4.78
N PHE A 35 -9.91 6.26 -4.05
CA PHE A 35 -9.07 5.12 -4.41
C PHE A 35 -9.69 3.82 -3.89
N GLY A 36 -10.82 3.43 -4.49
CA GLY A 36 -11.55 2.22 -4.15
C GLY A 36 -10.96 0.94 -4.74
N GLN A 37 -11.73 -0.14 -4.65
CA GLN A 37 -11.32 -1.47 -5.13
C GLN A 37 -10.99 -1.49 -6.63
N GLU A 38 -11.83 -0.89 -7.47
CA GLU A 38 -11.63 -0.84 -8.93
C GLU A 38 -10.36 -0.08 -9.29
N TYR A 39 -10.19 1.14 -8.75
CA TYR A 39 -8.96 1.92 -8.93
C TYR A 39 -7.70 1.20 -8.44
N THR A 40 -7.80 0.45 -7.33
CA THR A 40 -6.69 -0.36 -6.83
C THR A 40 -6.29 -1.43 -7.85
N LEU A 41 -7.25 -2.14 -8.44
CA LEU A 41 -6.95 -3.15 -9.46
C LEU A 41 -6.33 -2.50 -10.70
N GLU A 42 -6.93 -1.44 -11.22
CA GLU A 42 -6.41 -0.72 -12.40
C GLU A 42 -5.00 -0.18 -12.19
N PHE A 43 -4.71 0.36 -11.00
CA PHE A 43 -3.39 0.87 -10.64
C PHE A 43 -2.33 -0.22 -10.74
N PHE A 44 -2.56 -1.36 -10.11
CA PHE A 44 -1.61 -2.46 -10.12
C PHE A 44 -1.52 -3.15 -11.49
N GLU A 45 -2.61 -3.24 -12.25
CA GLU A 45 -2.58 -3.73 -13.64
C GLU A 45 -1.70 -2.83 -14.53
N LYS A 46 -1.77 -1.50 -14.38
CA LYS A 46 -0.88 -0.55 -15.07
C LYS A 46 0.59 -0.75 -14.70
N LEU A 47 0.87 -1.18 -13.47
CA LEU A 47 2.21 -1.56 -13.01
C LEU A 47 2.62 -2.99 -13.40
N GLY A 48 1.78 -3.73 -14.14
CA GLY A 48 2.07 -5.08 -14.63
C GLY A 48 1.66 -6.22 -13.70
N ILE A 49 0.88 -5.95 -12.65
CA ILE A 49 0.34 -6.97 -11.75
C ILE A 49 -1.08 -7.35 -12.14
N TYR A 50 -1.21 -8.57 -12.65
CA TYR A 50 -2.52 -9.21 -12.84
C TYR A 50 -2.98 -9.92 -11.57
N PHE A 51 -4.28 -10.20 -11.49
CA PHE A 51 -4.92 -10.70 -10.27
C PHE A 51 -5.49 -12.11 -10.40
N ARG A 52 -5.56 -12.80 -9.25
CA ARG A 52 -6.36 -14.00 -9.04
C ARG A 52 -7.23 -13.82 -7.81
N GLU A 53 -8.52 -14.04 -7.98
CA GLU A 53 -9.48 -14.07 -6.89
C GLU A 53 -9.47 -15.45 -6.22
N GLU A 54 -9.40 -15.47 -4.89
CA GLU A 54 -9.64 -16.65 -4.07
C GLU A 54 -10.93 -16.49 -3.25
N GLU A 55 -11.27 -17.55 -2.50
CA GLU A 55 -12.43 -17.59 -1.61
C GLU A 55 -12.59 -16.32 -0.76
N GLY A 56 -13.83 -15.86 -0.63
CA GLY A 56 -14.18 -14.67 0.14
C GLY A 56 -13.81 -13.36 -0.55
N GLY A 57 -13.57 -13.38 -1.87
CA GLY A 57 -13.25 -12.19 -2.67
C GLY A 57 -11.83 -11.68 -2.51
N ARG A 58 -10.92 -12.47 -1.92
CA ARG A 58 -9.53 -12.07 -1.67
C ARG A 58 -8.78 -12.00 -3.00
N MET A 59 -8.08 -10.89 -3.26
CA MET A 59 -7.38 -10.65 -4.52
C MET A 59 -5.88 -10.76 -4.32
N PHE A 60 -5.26 -11.73 -4.99
CA PHE A 60 -3.81 -11.98 -4.95
C PHE A 60 -3.17 -11.60 -6.29
N PRO A 61 -1.86 -11.26 -6.34
CA PRO A 61 -1.14 -11.20 -7.60
C PRO A 61 -1.16 -12.59 -8.25
N ALA A 62 -1.25 -12.64 -9.58
CA ALA A 62 -1.33 -13.89 -10.33
C ALA A 62 -0.07 -14.77 -10.17
N SER A 63 1.07 -14.17 -9.80
CA SER A 63 2.31 -14.85 -9.42
C SER A 63 2.23 -15.58 -8.08
N PHE A 64 1.27 -15.23 -7.22
CA PHE A 64 1.22 -15.59 -5.80
C PHE A 64 2.50 -15.25 -5.03
N GLN A 65 3.24 -14.22 -5.48
CA GLN A 65 4.47 -13.79 -4.84
C GLN A 65 4.33 -12.34 -4.39
N ALA A 66 4.38 -12.11 -3.09
CA ALA A 66 4.37 -10.77 -2.51
C ALA A 66 5.56 -9.91 -2.98
N SER A 67 6.68 -10.54 -3.38
CA SER A 67 7.83 -9.84 -3.94
C SER A 67 7.48 -9.12 -5.23
N SER A 68 6.66 -9.73 -6.10
CA SER A 68 6.24 -9.07 -7.35
C SER A 68 5.52 -7.74 -7.10
N VAL A 69 4.70 -7.66 -6.04
CA VAL A 69 4.01 -6.42 -5.64
C VAL A 69 5.01 -5.39 -5.09
N LEU A 70 5.95 -5.83 -4.26
CA LEU A 70 7.01 -4.96 -3.73
C LEU A 70 7.86 -4.37 -4.87
N ASP A 71 8.29 -5.23 -5.80
CA ASP A 71 9.22 -4.86 -6.85
C ASP A 71 8.59 -3.83 -7.79
N VAL A 72 7.33 -4.01 -8.23
CA VAL A 72 6.67 -3.02 -9.10
C VAL A 72 6.48 -1.66 -8.42
N LEU A 73 6.21 -1.64 -7.11
CA LEU A 73 6.10 -0.38 -6.37
C LEU A 73 7.46 0.32 -6.26
N ARG A 74 8.54 -0.43 -6.00
CA ARG A 74 9.89 0.13 -5.96
C ARG A 74 10.32 0.67 -7.31
N TYR A 75 10.05 -0.06 -8.39
CA TYR A 75 10.34 0.41 -9.74
C TYR A 75 9.55 1.67 -10.08
N GLU A 76 8.27 1.77 -9.70
CA GLU A 76 7.49 2.96 -9.97
C GLU A 76 8.00 4.19 -9.19
N ILE A 77 8.36 4.02 -7.92
CA ILE A 77 8.98 5.07 -7.11
C ILE A 77 10.30 5.55 -7.75
N GLU A 78 11.15 4.61 -8.21
CA GLU A 78 12.39 4.92 -8.91
C GLU A 78 12.14 5.65 -10.24
N ASN A 79 11.16 5.18 -11.04
CA ASN A 79 10.77 5.80 -12.31
C ASN A 79 10.28 7.23 -12.14
N LEU A 80 9.58 7.52 -11.04
CA LEU A 80 9.10 8.86 -10.69
C LEU A 80 10.20 9.77 -10.11
N GLY A 81 11.42 9.25 -9.91
CA GLY A 81 12.54 9.99 -9.34
C GLY A 81 12.37 10.28 -7.85
N VAL A 82 11.57 9.49 -7.14
CA VAL A 82 11.35 9.65 -5.69
C VAL A 82 12.51 9.01 -4.94
N GLU A 83 13.18 9.78 -4.09
CA GLU A 83 14.24 9.27 -3.23
C GLU A 83 13.66 8.37 -2.12
N THR A 84 14.21 7.16 -2.00
CA THR A 84 13.84 6.22 -0.93
C THR A 84 15.02 6.05 0.02
N VAL A 85 14.81 6.35 1.30
CA VAL A 85 15.81 6.18 2.34
C VAL A 85 15.40 5.02 3.25
N CYS A 86 16.09 3.89 3.12
CA CYS A 86 15.91 2.71 3.97
C CYS A 86 16.86 2.74 5.17
N ASP A 87 16.65 1.82 6.12
CA ASP A 87 17.43 1.71 7.35
C ASP A 87 17.54 3.05 8.11
N ALA A 88 16.48 3.86 7.99
CA ALA A 88 16.34 5.21 8.52
C ALA A 88 15.23 5.25 9.56
N GLU A 89 15.59 4.99 10.81
CA GLU A 89 14.64 5.10 11.92
C GLU A 89 14.47 6.57 12.30
N ALA A 90 13.26 7.12 12.11
CA ALA A 90 12.91 8.45 12.57
C ALA A 90 12.75 8.47 14.10
N VAL A 91 13.49 9.36 14.77
CA VAL A 91 13.54 9.46 16.24
C VAL A 91 12.96 10.77 16.79
N ASP A 92 12.89 11.82 15.98
CA ASP A 92 12.23 13.08 16.34
C ASP A 92 11.56 13.72 15.12
N ILE A 93 10.55 14.56 15.39
CA ILE A 93 9.89 15.39 14.38
C ILE A 93 9.66 16.79 14.93
N ARG A 94 10.17 17.79 14.21
CA ARG A 94 10.04 19.21 14.53
C ARG A 94 9.31 19.95 13.42
N HIS A 95 8.70 21.08 13.77
CA HIS A 95 7.97 21.90 12.82
C HIS A 95 8.30 23.39 13.04
N GLU A 96 9.18 23.92 12.19
CA GLU A 96 9.62 25.31 12.18
C GLU A 96 9.52 25.88 10.76
N GLY A 97 8.29 26.18 10.35
CA GLY A 97 7.96 26.60 8.98
C GLY A 97 7.93 25.44 7.97
N GLN A 98 8.70 24.38 8.22
CA GLN A 98 8.68 23.10 7.52
C GLN A 98 8.79 21.95 8.53
N PHE A 99 8.46 20.73 8.11
CA PHE A 99 8.72 19.54 8.91
C PHE A 99 10.20 19.15 8.79
N GLU A 100 10.84 18.94 9.93
CA GLU A 100 12.17 18.38 10.04
C GLU A 100 12.08 17.04 10.77
N ILE A 101 12.71 16.01 10.22
CA ILE A 101 12.71 14.66 10.79
C ILE A 101 14.17 14.35 11.14
N GLU A 102 14.42 13.96 12.38
CA GLU A 102 15.73 13.50 12.82
C GLU A 102 15.79 11.97 12.74
N LEU A 103 16.81 11.44 12.09
CA LEU A 103 17.06 10.01 12.02
C LEU A 103 18.02 9.57 13.14
N ARG A 104 17.90 8.32 13.58
CA ARG A 104 18.75 7.75 14.66
C ARG A 104 20.25 7.89 14.37
N ASP A 105 20.64 7.88 13.10
CA ASP A 105 22.03 8.00 12.65
C ASP A 105 22.50 9.44 12.44
N GLY A 106 21.66 10.43 12.78
CA GLY A 106 21.97 11.86 12.73
C GLY A 106 21.76 12.52 11.37
N ARG A 107 21.17 11.81 10.39
CA ARG A 107 20.66 12.39 9.14
C ARG A 107 19.35 13.14 9.34
#